data_AF-A0A935JR49-F1
#
_entry.id   AF-A0A935JR49-F1
#
_cell.length_a   1.000
_cell.length_b   1.000
_cell.length_c   1.000
_cell.angle_alpha   90.00
_cell.angle_beta   90.00
_cell.angle_gamma   90.00
#
_symmetry.space_group_name_H-M   'P 1'
#
loop_
_entity.id
_entity.type
_entity.pdbx_description
1 polymer ?
#
loop_
_entity_poly.entity_id
_entity_poly.type
_entity_poly.pdbx_seq_one_letter_code
_entity_poly.pdbx_strand_id
1 'polypeptide(L)'
;MFKQIKYFVSYIFLSAYLIACNTQQKIKYEFPAEMTNSVKVEYLKLCNKGKNLFLLNCAKCHYMKFKGKEVIPDFNPAQLESYQIRISNLDHMKFVREDNISAEELGYVITFLTYKKKSGAAWKSN
;
A
#
# COMPACT_ATOMS: atom_id res chain seq x y z
N MET A 1 -31.72 30.79 -26.51
CA MET A 1 -31.25 29.40 -26.69
C MET A 1 -29.78 29.17 -26.32
N PHE A 2 -28.85 30.06 -26.71
CA PHE A 2 -27.41 29.87 -26.43
C PHE A 2 -26.96 29.92 -24.96
N LYS A 3 -27.68 30.63 -24.06
CA LYS A 3 -27.35 30.67 -22.63
C LYS A 3 -27.59 29.32 -21.93
N GLN A 4 -28.68 28.61 -22.26
CA GLN A 4 -29.02 27.30 -21.69
C GLN A 4 -27.94 26.24 -22.00
N ILE A 5 -27.36 26.29 -23.21
CA ILE A 5 -26.28 25.40 -23.64
C ILE A 5 -25.01 25.60 -22.80
N LYS A 6 -24.69 26.85 -22.43
CA LYS A 6 -23.50 27.16 -21.60
C LYS A 6 -23.61 26.59 -20.18
N TYR A 7 -24.80 26.65 -19.57
CA TYR A 7 -25.03 26.06 -18.24
C TYR A 7 -25.00 24.53 -18.29
N PHE A 8 -25.49 23.93 -19.38
CA PHE A 8 -25.48 22.48 -19.57
C PHE A 8 -24.05 21.93 -19.72
N VAL A 9 -23.20 22.59 -20.50
CA VAL A 9 -21.78 22.21 -20.64
C VAL A 9 -21.04 22.38 -19.31
N SER A 10 -21.29 23.45 -18.57
CA SER A 10 -20.69 23.66 -17.23
C SER A 10 -21.06 22.53 -16.24
N TYR A 11 -22.31 22.08 -16.25
CA TYR A 11 -22.79 20.99 -15.40
C TYR A 11 -22.16 19.62 -15.75
N ILE A 12 -21.91 19.37 -17.03
CA ILE A 12 -21.24 18.14 -17.51
C ILE A 12 -19.78 18.13 -17.06
N PHE A 13 -19.07 19.26 -17.17
CA PHE A 13 -17.70 19.34 -16.67
C PHE A 13 -17.63 19.17 -15.14
N LEU A 14 -18.54 19.80 -14.38
CA LEU A 14 -18.55 19.68 -12.91
C LEU A 14 -18.87 18.26 -12.42
N SER A 15 -19.77 17.54 -13.10
CA SER A 15 -20.10 16.14 -12.76
C SER A 15 -18.98 15.16 -13.12
N ALA A 16 -18.23 15.41 -14.19
CA ALA A 16 -17.07 14.59 -14.57
C ALA A 16 -15.91 14.68 -13.55
N TYR A 17 -15.72 15.82 -12.88
CA TYR A 17 -14.71 15.98 -11.81
C TYR A 17 -14.99 15.13 -10.57
N LEU A 18 -16.27 14.80 -10.28
CA LEU A 18 -16.63 14.02 -9.09
C LEU A 18 -16.44 12.50 -9.25
N ILE A 19 -16.37 11.99 -10.49
CA ILE A 19 -16.25 10.55 -10.76
C ILE A 19 -14.79 10.08 -10.70
N ALA A 20 -13.81 10.97 -10.86
CA ALA A 20 -12.39 10.62 -10.92
C ALA A 20 -11.75 10.23 -9.56
N CYS A 21 -12.48 10.33 -8.44
CA CYS A 21 -11.87 10.28 -7.10
C CYS A 21 -12.01 8.96 -6.32
N ASN A 22 -12.57 7.86 -6.88
CA ASN A 22 -12.96 6.71 -6.05
C ASN A 22 -12.45 5.31 -6.45
N THR A 23 -11.40 5.22 -7.28
CA THR A 23 -10.79 3.92 -7.65
C THR A 23 -9.49 3.63 -6.89
N GLN A 24 -9.50 3.72 -5.56
CA GLN A 24 -8.46 3.06 -4.77
C GLN A 24 -8.79 1.58 -4.61
N GLN A 25 -7.95 0.70 -5.18
CA GLN A 25 -8.09 -0.74 -4.99
C GLN A 25 -8.04 -1.09 -3.50
N LYS A 26 -9.13 -1.67 -2.98
CA LYS A 26 -9.16 -2.26 -1.65
C LYS A 26 -8.26 -3.49 -1.64
N ILE A 27 -7.12 -3.38 -0.95
CA ILE A 27 -6.22 -4.50 -0.72
C ILE A 27 -6.95 -5.54 0.13
N LYS A 28 -6.86 -6.81 -0.28
CA LYS A 28 -7.38 -7.96 0.47
C LYS A 28 -6.25 -8.60 1.27
N TYR A 29 -6.59 -9.22 2.40
CA TYR A 29 -5.66 -9.92 3.26
C TYR A 29 -5.98 -11.42 3.29
N GLU A 30 -4.94 -12.24 3.43
CA GLU A 30 -5.04 -13.69 3.58
C GLU A 30 -4.38 -14.07 4.92
N PHE A 31 -5.22 -14.45 5.88
CA PHE A 31 -4.77 -14.88 7.22
C PHE A 31 -4.77 -16.41 7.32
N PRO A 32 -3.91 -17.01 8.17
CA PRO A 32 -3.91 -18.43 8.45
C PRO A 32 -5.27 -18.94 8.95
N ALA A 33 -5.58 -20.20 8.64
CA ALA A 33 -6.87 -20.80 9.01
C ALA A 33 -7.02 -20.94 10.52
N GLU A 34 -5.90 -21.16 11.21
CA GLU A 34 -5.75 -21.37 12.65
C GLU A 34 -6.06 -20.10 13.46
N MET A 35 -6.02 -18.93 12.82
CA MET A 35 -6.29 -17.66 13.48
C MET A 35 -7.79 -17.51 13.76
N THR A 36 -8.14 -17.30 15.04
CA THR A 36 -9.53 -17.06 15.47
C THR A 36 -10.08 -15.77 14.85
N ASN A 37 -11.41 -15.63 14.80
CA ASN A 37 -12.04 -14.44 14.24
C ASN A 37 -11.65 -13.16 15.01
N SER A 38 -11.53 -13.22 16.33
CA SER A 38 -11.10 -12.07 17.14
C SER A 38 -9.68 -11.62 16.78
N VAL A 39 -8.75 -12.58 16.61
CA VAL A 39 -7.37 -12.27 16.23
C VAL A 39 -7.32 -11.72 14.80
N LYS A 40 -8.10 -12.27 13.86
CA LYS A 40 -8.21 -11.75 12.48
C LYS A 40 -8.66 -10.28 12.45
N VAL A 41 -9.60 -9.89 13.31
CA VAL A 41 -10.08 -8.50 13.42
C VAL A 41 -8.96 -7.56 13.90
N GLU A 42 -8.17 -7.97 14.89
CA GLU A 42 -7.04 -7.16 15.36
C GLU A 42 -5.94 -7.08 14.28
N TYR A 43 -5.56 -8.20 13.67
CA TYR A 43 -4.59 -8.21 12.58
C TYR A 43 -5.02 -7.39 11.37
N LEU A 44 -6.32 -7.31 11.09
CA LEU A 44 -6.86 -6.43 10.05
C LEU A 44 -6.54 -4.96 10.36
N LYS A 45 -6.68 -4.52 11.62
CA LYS A 45 -6.32 -3.15 12.03
C LYS A 45 -4.82 -2.91 11.84
N LEU A 46 -3.99 -3.86 12.26
CA LEU A 46 -2.53 -3.78 12.09
C LEU A 46 -2.12 -3.71 10.61
N CYS A 47 -2.73 -4.55 9.76
CA CYS A 47 -2.47 -4.53 8.32
C CYS A 47 -2.88 -3.20 7.68
N ASN A 48 -4.00 -2.61 8.11
CA ASN A 48 -4.43 -1.31 7.59
C ASN A 48 -3.48 -0.18 8.02
N LYS A 49 -3.01 -0.19 9.27
CA LYS A 49 -1.99 0.76 9.74
C LYS A 49 -0.68 0.58 8.96
N GLY A 50 -0.22 -0.66 8.83
CA GLY A 50 0.97 -1.02 8.07
C GLY A 50 0.91 -0.64 6.60
N LYS A 51 -0.25 -0.81 5.95
CA LYS A 51 -0.49 -0.36 4.58
C LYS A 51 -0.25 1.14 4.46
N ASN A 52 -0.84 1.95 5.35
CA ASN A 52 -0.71 3.40 5.28
C ASN A 52 0.75 3.83 5.50
N LEU A 53 1.44 3.23 6.47
CA LEU A 53 2.86 3.46 6.70
C LEU A 53 3.71 3.08 5.49
N PHE A 54 3.42 1.95 4.83
CA PHE A 54 4.10 1.56 3.59
C PHE A 54 3.88 2.59 2.48
N LEU A 55 2.64 3.06 2.30
CA LEU A 55 2.31 4.05 1.27
C LEU A 55 3.03 5.38 1.49
N LEU A 56 3.20 5.78 2.75
CA LEU A 56 3.87 7.02 3.11
C LEU A 56 5.39 6.92 3.00
N ASN A 57 5.97 5.79 3.43
CA ASN A 57 7.42 5.69 3.65
C ASN A 57 8.17 4.80 2.65
N CYS A 58 7.51 3.78 2.08
CA CYS A 58 8.17 2.72 1.31
C CYS A 58 7.78 2.73 -0.18
N ALA A 59 6.54 3.15 -0.48
CA ALA A 59 5.96 3.04 -1.80
C ALA A 59 6.69 3.84 -2.89
N LYS A 60 7.39 4.92 -2.52
CA LYS A 60 8.19 5.72 -3.45
C LYS A 60 9.25 4.89 -4.19
N CYS A 61 9.84 3.91 -3.50
CA CYS A 61 10.87 3.03 -4.07
C CYS A 61 10.35 1.63 -4.39
N HIS A 62 9.35 1.16 -3.65
CA HIS A 62 8.86 -0.21 -3.74
C HIS A 62 7.53 -0.36 -4.48
N TYR A 63 7.06 0.65 -5.19
CA TYR A 63 6.06 0.42 -6.22
C TYR A 63 6.69 -0.17 -7.48
N MET A 64 5.99 -1.13 -8.09
CA MET A 64 6.37 -1.64 -9.40
C MET A 64 5.22 -1.57 -10.39
N LYS A 65 5.54 -1.45 -11.67
CA LYS A 65 4.54 -1.62 -12.73
C LYS A 65 4.37 -3.12 -13.02
N PHE A 66 3.16 -3.62 -12.83
CA PHE A 66 2.78 -4.99 -13.18
C PHE A 66 1.47 -4.96 -13.96
N LYS A 67 1.46 -5.55 -15.15
CA LYS A 67 0.29 -5.56 -16.06
C LYS A 67 -0.30 -4.15 -16.28
N GLY A 68 0.56 -3.15 -16.46
CA GLY A 68 0.18 -1.76 -16.72
C GLY A 68 -0.35 -0.99 -15.50
N LYS A 69 -0.29 -1.54 -14.29
CA LYS A 69 -0.73 -0.89 -13.05
C LYS A 69 0.41 -0.79 -12.04
N GLU A 70 0.41 0.25 -11.22
CA GLU A 70 1.27 0.31 -10.04
C GLU A 70 0.76 -0.64 -8.98
N VAL A 71 1.63 -1.54 -8.51
CA VAL A 71 1.29 -2.56 -7.52
C VAL A 71 2.36 -2.63 -6.45
N ILE A 72 1.92 -2.93 -5.23
CA ILE A 72 2.82 -3.28 -4.13
C ILE A 72 3.30 -4.71 -4.40
N PRO A 73 4.61 -4.95 -4.51
CA PRO A 73 5.16 -6.23 -4.89
C PRO A 73 4.95 -7.27 -3.80
N ASP A 74 5.06 -8.52 -4.22
CA ASP A 74 5.04 -9.69 -3.37
C ASP A 74 6.47 -9.96 -2.89
N PHE A 75 6.76 -9.55 -1.65
CA PHE A 75 7.99 -9.92 -0.97
C PHE A 75 7.90 -11.37 -0.48
N ASN A 76 9.03 -12.08 -0.57
CA ASN A 76 9.21 -13.39 0.05
C ASN A 76 9.66 -13.25 1.52
N PRO A 77 9.57 -14.30 2.35
CA PRO A 77 9.94 -14.23 3.77
C PRO A 77 11.36 -13.73 4.03
N ALA A 78 12.36 -14.21 3.27
CA ALA A 78 13.75 -13.77 3.44
C ALA A 78 13.95 -12.28 3.15
N GLN A 79 13.22 -11.74 2.16
CA GLN A 79 13.21 -10.30 1.87
C GLN A 79 12.59 -9.49 3.02
N LEU A 80 11.57 -10.02 3.70
CA LEU A 80 10.93 -9.38 4.86
C LEU A 80 11.78 -9.47 6.13
N GLU A 81 12.53 -10.56 6.33
CA GLU A 81 13.49 -10.68 7.43
C GLU A 81 14.63 -9.67 7.28
N SER A 82 15.17 -9.50 6.06
CA SER A 82 16.18 -8.49 5.78
C SER A 82 15.71 -7.06 6.06
N TYR A 83 14.39 -6.83 6.04
CA TYR A 83 13.75 -5.56 6.35
C TYR A 83 13.78 -5.21 7.84
N GLN A 84 13.85 -6.21 8.73
CA GLN A 84 14.01 -5.99 10.17
C GLN A 84 15.41 -5.44 10.49
N ILE A 85 16.38 -5.79 9.66
CA ILE A 85 17.75 -5.32 9.74
C ILE A 85 17.82 -3.99 8.98
N ARG A 86 17.44 -2.88 9.63
CA ARG A 86 17.50 -1.48 9.14
C ARG A 86 18.93 -0.98 8.82
N ILE A 87 19.77 -1.84 8.28
CA ILE A 87 21.22 -1.65 8.17
C ILE A 87 21.79 -2.25 6.88
N SER A 88 20.94 -2.84 6.02
CA SER A 88 21.39 -3.54 4.82
C SER A 88 21.74 -2.63 3.63
N ASN A 89 21.32 -1.36 3.62
CA ASN A 89 21.62 -0.41 2.54
C ASN A 89 21.63 1.05 3.04
N LEU A 90 22.70 1.80 2.76
CA LEU A 90 22.87 3.20 3.17
C LEU A 90 21.76 4.13 2.67
N ASP A 91 21.24 3.91 1.46
CA ASP A 91 20.15 4.72 0.93
C ASP A 91 18.82 4.36 1.59
N HIS A 92 18.59 3.08 1.90
CA HIS A 92 17.43 2.65 2.68
C HIS A 92 17.47 3.23 4.11
N MET A 93 18.64 3.24 4.73
CA MET A 93 18.86 3.81 6.07
C MET A 93 18.49 5.29 6.15
N LYS A 94 18.67 6.09 5.09
CA LYS A 94 18.28 7.51 5.11
C LYS A 94 16.78 7.71 5.29
N PHE A 95 15.97 6.81 4.73
CA PHE A 95 14.51 6.92 4.73
C PHE A 95 13.85 6.11 5.85
N VAL A 96 14.47 5.03 6.32
CA VAL A 96 13.92 4.13 7.35
C VAL A 96 14.63 4.34 8.71
N ARG A 97 14.93 5.60 9.06
CA ARG A 97 15.44 5.97 10.38
C ARG A 97 14.32 5.92 11.41
N GLU A 98 14.68 5.80 12.68
CA GLU A 98 13.72 5.86 13.80
C GLU A 98 12.92 7.18 13.79
N ASP A 99 13.55 8.27 13.33
CA ASP A 99 12.91 9.59 13.20
C ASP A 99 11.77 9.63 12.17
N ASN A 100 11.74 8.71 11.21
CA ASN A 100 10.73 8.66 10.14
C ASN A 100 9.70 7.54 10.35
N ILE A 101 10.15 6.40 10.84
CA ILE A 101 9.30 5.24 11.11
C ILE A 101 9.89 4.48 12.28
N SER A 102 9.14 4.29 13.36
CA SER A 102 9.66 3.59 14.55
C SER A 102 9.79 2.09 14.33
N ALA A 103 10.57 1.38 15.15
CA ALA A 103 10.69 -0.08 15.07
C ALA A 103 9.32 -0.78 15.11
N GLU A 104 8.40 -0.29 15.94
CA GLU A 104 7.03 -0.77 16.04
C GLU A 104 6.23 -0.52 14.75
N GLU A 105 6.35 0.68 14.18
CA GLU A 105 5.68 1.04 12.94
C GLU A 105 6.15 0.21 11.75
N LEU A 106 7.46 -0.08 11.70
CA LEU A 106 8.01 -1.00 10.72
C LEU A 106 7.46 -2.43 10.91
N GLY A 107 7.26 -2.87 12.15
CA GLY A 107 6.55 -4.11 12.47
C GLY A 107 5.14 -4.17 11.85
N TYR A 108 4.40 -3.06 11.86
CA TYR A 108 3.11 -2.98 11.18
C TYR A 108 3.25 -3.09 9.66
N VAL A 109 4.24 -2.43 9.06
CA VAL A 109 4.52 -2.55 7.62
C VAL A 109 4.83 -4.00 7.24
N ILE A 110 5.67 -4.69 8.02
CA ILE A 110 6.01 -6.10 7.77
C ILE A 110 4.75 -6.97 7.90
N THR A 111 3.95 -6.78 8.95
CA THR A 111 2.68 -7.49 9.15
C THR A 111 1.76 -7.32 7.93
N PHE A 112 1.64 -6.09 7.43
CA PHE A 112 0.91 -5.80 6.20
C PHE A 112 1.45 -6.58 4.99
N LEU A 113 2.76 -6.53 4.73
CA LEU A 113 3.38 -7.19 3.57
C LEU A 113 3.30 -8.73 3.64
N THR A 114 3.32 -9.28 4.84
CA THR A 114 3.13 -10.72 5.11
C THR A 114 1.74 -11.17 4.70
N TYR A 115 0.69 -10.50 5.18
CA TYR A 115 -0.70 -10.94 4.98
C TYR A 115 -1.40 -10.33 3.77
N LYS A 116 -0.79 -9.38 3.07
CA LYS A 116 -1.32 -8.87 1.80
C LYS A 116 -1.51 -10.04 0.83
N LYS A 117 -2.74 -10.22 0.33
CA LYS A 117 -3.04 -11.17 -0.75
C LYS A 117 -2.04 -10.99 -1.88
N LYS A 118 -1.43 -12.09 -2.31
CA LYS A 118 -0.38 -12.06 -3.34
C LYS A 118 -0.99 -11.72 -4.69
N SER A 119 -0.33 -10.84 -5.43
CA SER A 119 -0.77 -10.37 -6.75
C SER A 119 -0.11 -11.12 -7.91
N GLY A 120 0.93 -11.90 -7.61
CA GLY A 120 1.85 -12.52 -8.57
C GLY A 120 3.00 -11.60 -8.99
N ALA A 121 3.02 -10.35 -8.52
CA ALA A 121 4.06 -9.36 -8.82
C ALA A 121 5.25 -9.53 -7.88
N ALA A 122 6.03 -10.60 -8.05
CA ALA A 122 7.19 -10.89 -7.19
C ALA A 122 8.24 -9.76 -7.21
N TRP A 123 8.73 -9.37 -6.02
CA TRP A 123 9.84 -8.43 -5.92
C TRP A 123 11.14 -9.09 -6.37
N LYS A 124 11.78 -8.52 -7.39
CA LYS A 124 13.14 -8.88 -7.79
C LYS A 124 14.06 -7.83 -7.20
N SER A 125 14.87 -8.22 -6.22
CA SER A 125 15.99 -7.39 -5.79
C SER A 125 16.98 -7.33 -6.95
N ASN A 126 17.16 -6.14 -7.53
CA ASN A 126 18.25 -5.88 -8.45
C ASN A 126 19.57 -5.78 -7.68
#